data_AF-A0A0F8XXR2-F1
#
_entry.id   AF-A0A0F8XXR2-F1
#
_cell.length_a   1.000
_cell.length_b   1.000
_cell.length_c   1.000
_cell.angle_alpha   90.00
_cell.angle_beta   90.00
_cell.angle_gamma   90.00
#
_symmetry.space_group_name_H-M   'P 1'
#
loop_
_entity.id
_entity.type
_entity.pdbx_description
1 polymer ?
#
loop_
_entity_poly.entity_id
_entity_poly.type
_entity_poly.pdbx_seq_one_letter_code
_entity_poly.pdbx_strand_id
1 'polypeptide(L)'
;SMAVISTPAFTTVQHVQDVFHSSGWISGGVLSDDGSQNIDVTAGEGLIRATDSRTTQLLFNDWSKSLANAISDGTAKFIGVEYNVGSPQIVVKATNTWDFNTDFPLGSVVREGAVLHISQAEHAIGDHANFMIQRLYEVQKFARDNITGGLILGEDGANRYVTVSAGTIWERLNKFDISAIDTDPGGGADTFQTYKHVSGTFTLTTGVSVWPNTQYDDGTDLVTMDNNKYANLWFYLEPDGDLVMLYGTAQYNQSALAELEFPPSTIPLRISTHSFLAARLIFQKSASSAEEINSVFTTVFSPTLVSDHGNLAGLTDDDHTQYTLEDGTRAFSGNISHGGFNITSVGTLAGTLSTATQNSVTTMTALTTIGTLIAGAVPASLVTAGTFG
;
A
#
# COMPACT_ATOMS: atom_id res chain seq x y z
N SER A 1 -22.61 42.33 21.91
CA SER A 1 -23.54 41.40 21.24
C SER A 1 -22.94 40.99 19.91
N MET A 2 -23.23 39.78 19.43
CA MET A 2 -22.82 39.34 18.10
C MET A 2 -23.63 40.05 17.01
N ALA A 3 -23.08 40.18 15.81
CA ALA A 3 -23.88 40.57 14.64
C ALA A 3 -24.84 39.41 14.29
N VAL A 4 -26.12 39.72 14.13
CA VAL A 4 -27.18 38.71 13.94
C VAL A 4 -28.15 39.11 12.85
N ILE A 5 -28.75 38.11 12.19
CA ILE A 5 -29.89 38.29 11.28
C ILE A 5 -31.15 37.87 12.04
N SER A 6 -32.16 38.76 12.08
CA SER A 6 -33.42 38.54 12.82
C SER A 6 -33.20 38.27 14.31
N THR A 7 -33.77 37.20 14.87
CA THR A 7 -33.76 36.90 16.31
C THR A 7 -33.27 35.46 16.57
N PRO A 8 -31.98 35.18 16.37
CA PRO A 8 -31.45 33.84 16.59
C PRO A 8 -31.32 33.52 18.08
N ALA A 9 -31.25 32.23 18.42
CA ALA A 9 -31.08 31.75 19.79
C ALA A 9 -29.73 32.15 20.41
N PHE A 10 -28.68 32.32 19.58
CA PHE A 10 -27.30 32.57 20.01
C PHE A 10 -26.87 34.00 19.65
N THR A 11 -26.69 34.87 20.64
CA THR A 11 -26.47 36.32 20.44
C THR A 11 -25.28 36.92 21.21
N THR A 12 -24.57 36.12 22.01
CA THR A 12 -23.55 36.58 22.97
C THR A 12 -22.20 35.92 22.71
N VAL A 13 -21.14 36.47 23.30
CA VAL A 13 -19.81 35.84 23.24
C VAL A 13 -19.80 34.50 23.98
N GLN A 14 -20.54 34.37 25.09
CA GLN A 14 -20.70 33.08 25.78
C GLN A 14 -21.28 32.02 24.84
N HIS A 15 -22.30 32.37 24.05
CA HIS A 15 -22.87 31.43 23.09
C HIS A 15 -21.87 30.97 22.01
N VAL A 16 -20.88 31.79 21.66
CA VAL A 16 -19.77 31.36 20.79
C VAL A 16 -18.96 30.27 21.49
N GLN A 17 -18.61 30.46 22.77
CA GLN A 17 -17.93 29.46 23.58
C GLN A 17 -18.75 28.16 23.68
N ASP A 18 -20.06 28.29 23.93
CA ASP A 18 -20.96 27.16 24.12
C ASP A 18 -21.09 26.31 22.86
N VAL A 19 -21.02 26.90 21.66
CA VAL A 19 -21.28 26.21 20.39
C VAL A 19 -20.01 25.71 19.71
N PHE A 20 -18.90 26.45 19.79
CA PHE A 20 -17.67 26.09 19.08
C PHE A 20 -16.69 25.26 19.91
N HIS A 21 -16.75 25.35 21.24
CA HIS A 21 -15.81 24.63 22.11
C HIS A 21 -16.44 23.41 22.79
N SER A 22 -15.56 22.58 23.34
CA SER A 22 -15.91 21.29 23.96
C SER A 22 -15.53 21.29 25.43
N SER A 23 -16.16 20.42 26.20
CA SER A 23 -15.69 20.08 27.54
C SER A 23 -14.36 19.33 27.45
N GLY A 24 -13.49 19.50 28.43
CA GLY A 24 -12.17 18.89 28.40
C GLY A 24 -11.16 19.56 29.31
N TRP A 25 -9.93 19.10 29.17
CA TRP A 25 -8.79 19.45 30.00
C TRP A 25 -8.01 20.68 29.48
N ILE A 26 -7.52 21.51 30.41
CA ILE A 26 -6.57 22.61 30.15
C ILE A 26 -5.24 22.36 30.88
N SER A 27 -5.28 22.04 32.18
CA SER A 27 -4.06 21.91 33.00
C SER A 27 -4.28 20.97 34.20
N GLY A 28 -3.19 20.44 34.78
CA GLY A 28 -3.24 19.59 35.99
C GLY A 28 -3.75 18.18 35.73
N GLY A 29 -4.40 17.54 36.72
CA GLY A 29 -4.99 16.20 36.55
C GLY A 29 -3.96 15.08 36.28
N VAL A 30 -2.73 15.25 36.80
CA VAL A 30 -1.63 14.29 36.62
C VAL A 30 -1.92 13.02 37.40
N LEU A 31 -1.87 11.89 36.71
CA LEU A 31 -1.98 10.54 37.30
C LEU A 31 -0.60 10.07 37.78
N SER A 32 -0.50 9.61 39.02
CA SER A 32 0.74 9.06 39.59
C SER A 32 0.47 7.86 40.50
N ASP A 33 1.37 6.89 40.53
CA ASP A 33 1.35 5.78 41.48
C ASP A 33 1.63 6.28 42.91
N ASP A 34 0.77 5.91 43.87
CA ASP A 34 0.93 6.29 45.29
C ASP A 34 1.86 5.33 46.07
N GLY A 35 2.40 4.30 45.40
CA GLY A 35 3.25 3.27 45.98
C GLY A 35 2.49 2.14 46.66
N SER A 36 1.16 2.16 46.62
CA SER A 36 0.28 1.19 47.27
C SER A 36 -0.79 0.61 46.35
N GLN A 37 -0.50 0.56 45.04
CA GLN A 37 -1.38 0.04 43.97
C GLN A 37 -2.65 0.88 43.77
N ASN A 38 -2.65 2.10 44.28
CA ASN A 38 -3.63 3.11 43.94
C ASN A 38 -2.94 4.19 43.11
N ILE A 39 -3.76 5.10 42.59
CA ILE A 39 -3.26 6.30 41.96
C ILE A 39 -3.71 7.56 42.71
N ASP A 40 -2.84 8.54 42.71
CA ASP A 40 -3.15 9.92 43.03
C ASP A 40 -3.41 10.69 41.73
N VAL A 41 -4.34 11.64 41.79
CA VAL A 41 -4.69 12.55 40.71
C VAL A 41 -4.57 13.98 41.23
N THR A 42 -3.72 14.80 40.61
CA THR A 42 -3.57 16.19 41.03
C THR A 42 -4.81 17.03 40.72
N ALA A 43 -4.91 18.18 41.39
CA ALA A 43 -5.90 19.20 41.02
C ALA A 43 -5.65 19.69 39.58
N GLY A 44 -6.66 20.28 38.96
CA GLY A 44 -6.56 20.77 37.59
C GLY A 44 -7.74 21.63 37.17
N GLU A 45 -7.69 22.06 35.92
CA GLU A 45 -8.57 23.06 35.33
C GLU A 45 -9.06 22.60 33.95
N GLY A 46 -10.28 22.97 33.59
CA GLY A 46 -10.89 22.57 32.32
C GLY A 46 -12.17 23.34 32.00
N LEU A 47 -12.91 22.80 31.03
CA LEU A 47 -14.28 23.21 30.76
C LEU A 47 -15.25 22.03 30.85
N ILE A 48 -16.46 22.27 31.34
CA ILE A 48 -17.48 21.24 31.54
C ILE A 48 -18.89 21.80 31.38
N ARG A 49 -19.86 20.96 31.03
CA ARG A 49 -21.28 21.31 30.98
C ARG A 49 -22.03 20.65 32.13
N ALA A 50 -23.07 21.31 32.62
CA ALA A 50 -23.92 20.78 33.69
C ALA A 50 -24.92 19.72 33.20
N THR A 51 -25.09 19.60 31.89
CA THR A 51 -26.04 18.71 31.22
C THR A 51 -25.43 18.14 29.96
N ASP A 52 -25.80 16.91 29.59
CA ASP A 52 -25.35 16.24 28.38
C ASP A 52 -26.00 16.87 27.13
N SER A 53 -25.48 18.02 26.72
CA SER A 53 -25.96 18.75 25.56
C SER A 53 -24.86 19.66 25.01
N ARG A 54 -24.63 19.57 23.70
CA ARG A 54 -23.59 20.33 22.98
C ARG A 54 -23.84 21.84 22.92
N THR A 55 -25.02 22.33 23.31
CA THR A 55 -25.38 23.75 23.18
C THR A 55 -25.72 24.43 24.51
N THR A 56 -25.69 23.71 25.63
CA THR A 56 -25.88 24.32 26.95
C THR A 56 -24.63 25.04 27.40
N GLN A 57 -24.73 25.94 28.37
CA GLN A 57 -23.58 26.75 28.79
C GLN A 57 -22.34 25.90 29.11
N LEU A 58 -21.21 26.22 28.49
CA LEU A 58 -19.91 25.65 28.77
C LEU A 58 -19.22 26.48 29.85
N LEU A 59 -18.77 25.83 30.91
CA LEU A 59 -18.29 26.48 32.12
C LEU A 59 -16.81 26.17 32.30
N PHE A 60 -16.00 27.19 32.61
CA PHE A 60 -14.69 26.96 33.21
C PHE A 60 -14.87 26.33 34.58
N ASN A 61 -14.02 25.36 34.90
CA ASN A 61 -14.06 24.69 36.17
C ASN A 61 -12.68 24.26 36.65
N ASP A 62 -12.58 24.15 37.98
CA ASP A 62 -11.46 23.52 38.66
C ASP A 62 -11.96 22.22 39.32
N TRP A 63 -11.08 21.25 39.51
CA TRP A 63 -11.33 20.08 40.35
C TRP A 63 -10.24 19.94 41.40
N SER A 64 -10.65 19.42 42.56
CA SER A 64 -9.71 19.11 43.64
C SER A 64 -8.94 17.82 43.34
N LYS A 65 -7.74 17.69 43.92
CA LYS A 65 -6.97 16.45 43.88
C LYS A 65 -7.76 15.29 44.50
N SER A 66 -7.56 14.09 43.95
CA SER A 66 -8.09 12.83 44.51
C SER A 66 -6.92 11.90 44.84
N LEU A 67 -6.92 11.30 46.02
CA LEU A 67 -5.81 10.47 46.51
C LEU A 67 -6.25 9.02 46.71
N ALA A 68 -5.31 8.09 46.63
CA ALA A 68 -5.50 6.68 46.93
C ALA A 68 -6.68 6.03 46.16
N ASN A 69 -6.80 6.34 44.86
CA ASN A 69 -7.84 5.76 43.99
C ASN A 69 -7.46 4.32 43.62
N ALA A 70 -8.15 3.33 44.21
CA ALA A 70 -7.79 1.94 44.06
C ALA A 70 -7.94 1.38 42.64
N ILE A 71 -6.91 0.66 42.17
CA ILE A 71 -6.91 -0.05 40.90
C ILE A 71 -6.90 -1.55 41.17
N SER A 72 -7.96 -2.24 40.79
CA SER A 72 -8.07 -3.69 40.99
C SER A 72 -7.13 -4.46 40.06
N ASP A 73 -6.57 -5.57 40.54
CA ASP A 73 -5.69 -6.43 39.75
C ASP A 73 -6.35 -6.95 38.47
N GLY A 74 -5.59 -7.00 37.38
CA GLY A 74 -6.07 -7.49 36.10
C GLY A 74 -7.19 -6.64 35.51
N THR A 75 -7.35 -5.39 35.93
CA THR A 75 -8.38 -4.49 35.41
C THR A 75 -7.79 -3.23 34.80
N ALA A 76 -8.50 -2.70 33.80
CA ALA A 76 -8.34 -1.34 33.32
C ALA A 76 -9.30 -0.41 34.08
N LYS A 77 -8.83 0.78 34.41
CA LYS A 77 -9.64 1.89 34.91
C LYS A 77 -9.42 3.12 34.04
N PHE A 78 -10.49 3.89 33.86
CA PHE A 78 -10.48 5.12 33.07
C PHE A 78 -10.75 6.28 34.03
N ILE A 79 -9.81 7.21 34.08
CA ILE A 79 -9.82 8.31 35.04
C ILE A 79 -10.23 9.56 34.29
N GLY A 80 -11.11 10.34 34.87
CA GLY A 80 -11.61 11.57 34.27
C GLY A 80 -12.20 12.52 35.28
N VAL A 81 -12.82 13.58 34.77
CA VAL A 81 -13.54 14.58 35.54
C VAL A 81 -15.02 14.49 35.18
N GLU A 82 -15.91 14.59 36.16
CA GLU A 82 -17.36 14.68 35.96
C GLU A 82 -17.94 15.92 36.64
N TYR A 83 -19.06 16.41 36.10
CA TYR A 83 -19.85 17.46 36.72
C TYR A 83 -20.58 16.91 37.94
N ASN A 84 -20.27 17.45 39.12
CA ASN A 84 -20.89 17.05 40.38
C ASN A 84 -21.55 18.27 41.04
N VAL A 85 -22.75 18.62 40.54
CA VAL A 85 -23.63 19.66 41.11
C VAL A 85 -22.91 21.00 41.34
N GLY A 86 -22.10 21.42 40.36
CA GLY A 86 -21.33 22.67 40.40
C GLY A 86 -19.96 22.56 41.07
N SER A 87 -19.56 21.37 41.53
CA SER A 87 -18.23 21.08 42.07
C SER A 87 -17.61 19.87 41.35
N PRO A 88 -17.06 20.04 40.13
CA PRO A 88 -16.50 18.93 39.37
C PRO A 88 -15.44 18.14 40.15
N GLN A 89 -15.41 16.83 39.92
CA GLN A 89 -14.61 15.89 40.70
C GLN A 89 -13.95 14.84 39.82
N ILE A 90 -12.88 14.24 40.34
CA ILE A 90 -12.26 13.06 39.73
C ILE A 90 -13.18 11.85 39.88
N VAL A 91 -13.33 11.09 38.79
CA VAL A 91 -14.05 9.82 38.75
C VAL A 91 -13.19 8.71 38.18
N VAL A 92 -13.38 7.49 38.68
CA VAL A 92 -12.72 6.27 38.22
C VAL A 92 -13.77 5.33 37.66
N LYS A 93 -13.76 5.09 36.35
CA LYS A 93 -14.71 4.24 35.65
C LYS A 93 -14.10 2.88 35.30
N ALA A 94 -14.93 1.84 35.28
CA ALA A 94 -14.53 0.50 34.84
C ALA A 94 -14.53 0.34 33.31
N THR A 95 -15.25 1.22 32.60
CA THR A 95 -15.39 1.23 31.14
C THR A 95 -15.03 2.59 30.59
N ASN A 96 -14.51 2.63 29.35
CA ASN A 96 -14.15 3.88 28.68
C ASN A 96 -15.40 4.55 28.09
N THR A 97 -16.24 5.08 28.96
CA THR A 97 -17.52 5.69 28.59
C THR A 97 -17.55 7.13 29.07
N TRP A 98 -17.54 8.07 28.11
CA TRP A 98 -17.58 9.52 28.34
C TRP A 98 -18.59 10.13 27.38
N ASP A 99 -19.36 11.12 27.85
CA ASP A 99 -20.30 11.86 27.00
C ASP A 99 -19.65 13.10 26.34
N PHE A 100 -18.47 13.51 26.83
CA PHE A 100 -17.70 14.68 26.38
C PHE A 100 -18.45 16.02 26.58
N ASN A 101 -19.44 16.03 27.49
CA ASN A 101 -20.24 17.18 27.89
C ASN A 101 -20.24 17.33 29.42
N THR A 102 -20.79 16.35 30.15
CA THR A 102 -20.80 16.33 31.62
C THR A 102 -19.61 15.60 32.22
N ASP A 103 -18.86 14.87 31.40
CA ASP A 103 -17.61 14.24 31.80
C ASP A 103 -16.60 14.13 30.65
N PHE A 104 -15.32 13.95 31.00
CA PHE A 104 -14.24 13.75 30.03
C PHE A 104 -13.04 13.01 30.64
N PRO A 105 -12.24 12.28 29.84
CA PRO A 105 -11.08 11.54 30.34
C PRO A 105 -9.83 12.39 30.57
N LEU A 106 -9.03 11.98 31.55
CA LEU A 106 -7.65 12.40 31.80
C LEU A 106 -6.63 11.32 31.43
N GLY A 107 -7.03 10.05 31.47
CA GLY A 107 -6.16 8.95 31.12
C GLY A 107 -6.73 7.58 31.50
N SER A 108 -5.87 6.57 31.44
CA SER A 108 -6.22 5.20 31.82
C SER A 108 -5.10 4.53 32.59
N VAL A 109 -5.47 3.57 33.44
CA VAL A 109 -4.53 2.80 34.25
C VAL A 109 -4.89 1.32 34.18
N VAL A 110 -3.90 0.49 33.87
CA VAL A 110 -4.00 -0.97 33.94
C VAL A 110 -3.11 -1.48 35.05
N ARG A 111 -3.63 -2.36 35.91
CA ARG A 111 -2.82 -3.03 36.94
C ARG A 111 -2.55 -4.47 36.56
N GLU A 112 -1.28 -4.86 36.55
CA GLU A 112 -0.82 -6.23 36.38
C GLU A 112 0.06 -6.63 37.58
N GLY A 113 -0.49 -7.41 38.50
CA GLY A 113 0.21 -7.74 39.75
C GLY A 113 0.54 -6.45 40.50
N ALA A 114 1.79 -6.25 40.92
CA ALA A 114 2.18 -5.05 41.65
C ALA A 114 2.40 -3.80 40.77
N VAL A 115 2.34 -3.92 39.43
CA VAL A 115 2.72 -2.85 38.50
C VAL A 115 1.48 -2.11 38.02
N LEU A 116 1.56 -0.77 38.04
CA LEU A 116 0.59 0.12 37.38
C LEU A 116 1.16 0.63 36.06
N HIS A 117 0.43 0.37 34.97
CA HIS A 117 0.67 0.94 33.66
C HIS A 117 -0.23 2.17 33.50
N ILE A 118 0.33 3.36 33.74
CA ILE A 118 -0.38 4.63 33.68
C ILE A 118 -0.20 5.24 32.29
N SER A 119 -1.32 5.54 31.61
CA SER A 119 -1.36 6.31 30.37
C SER A 119 -2.01 7.66 30.64
N GLN A 120 -1.18 8.70 30.68
CA GLN A 120 -1.62 10.09 30.71
C GLN A 120 -2.00 10.49 29.28
N ALA A 121 -3.29 10.72 29.05
CA ALA A 121 -3.85 10.98 27.72
C ALA A 121 -5.14 11.77 27.87
N GLU A 122 -4.98 13.05 28.20
CA GLU A 122 -6.08 13.94 28.50
C GLU A 122 -6.91 14.26 27.26
N HIS A 123 -8.21 14.48 27.45
CA HIS A 123 -9.05 15.12 26.44
C HIS A 123 -8.75 16.62 26.37
N ALA A 124 -7.56 16.95 25.84
CA ALA A 124 -7.05 18.31 25.81
C ALA A 124 -7.85 19.18 24.83
N ILE A 125 -8.40 20.27 25.34
CA ILE A 125 -9.12 21.29 24.56
C ILE A 125 -8.41 22.66 24.61
N GLY A 126 -7.50 22.84 25.58
CA GLY A 126 -6.61 24.00 25.65
C GLY A 126 -5.65 24.01 24.47
N ASP A 127 -5.54 25.16 23.80
CA ASP A 127 -4.67 25.36 22.62
C ASP A 127 -4.89 24.31 21.49
N HIS A 128 -6.07 23.70 21.41
CA HIS A 128 -6.33 22.59 20.48
C HIS A 128 -6.09 22.97 19.01
N ALA A 129 -6.36 24.22 18.62
CA ALA A 129 -6.13 24.69 17.26
C ALA A 129 -4.65 24.57 16.85
N ASN A 130 -3.72 24.98 17.73
CA ASN A 130 -2.29 24.85 17.49
C ASN A 130 -1.86 23.38 17.45
N PHE A 131 -2.31 22.56 18.40
CA PHE A 131 -2.00 21.13 18.45
C PHE A 131 -2.57 20.36 17.25
N MET A 132 -3.75 20.72 16.74
CA MET A 132 -4.30 20.13 15.51
C MET A 132 -3.40 20.42 14.31
N ILE A 133 -2.87 21.63 14.19
CA ILE A 133 -1.94 22.01 13.12
C ILE A 133 -0.62 21.25 13.25
N GLN A 134 -0.09 21.14 14.47
CA GLN A 134 1.15 20.39 14.73
C GLN A 134 0.97 18.91 14.40
N ARG A 135 -0.09 18.28 14.92
CA ARG A 135 -0.40 16.87 14.64
C ARG A 135 -0.60 16.61 13.15
N LEU A 136 -1.30 17.50 12.44
CA LEU A 136 -1.46 17.38 10.99
C LEU A 136 -0.09 17.44 10.29
N TYR A 137 0.78 18.37 10.67
CA TYR A 137 2.12 18.49 10.10
C TYR A 137 3.03 17.30 10.41
N GLU A 138 2.96 16.75 11.63
CA GLU A 138 3.83 15.65 12.07
C GLU A 138 3.41 14.30 11.50
N VAL A 139 2.10 14.07 11.33
CA VAL A 139 1.56 12.78 10.86
C VAL A 139 1.31 12.80 9.35
N GLN A 140 1.03 13.96 8.77
CA GLN A 140 0.63 14.11 7.37
C GLN A 140 1.12 15.46 6.82
N LYS A 141 2.44 15.65 6.83
CA LYS A 141 3.10 16.90 6.43
C LYS A 141 2.58 17.45 5.10
N PHE A 142 2.49 16.60 4.08
CA PHE A 142 1.94 16.91 2.77
C PHE A 142 0.72 16.02 2.49
N ALA A 143 -0.36 16.62 2.02
CA ALA A 143 -1.58 15.91 1.70
C ALA A 143 -2.22 16.43 0.42
N ARG A 144 -2.51 15.57 -0.55
CA ARG A 144 -3.18 15.96 -1.78
C ARG A 144 -4.63 16.40 -1.52
N ASP A 145 -5.07 17.45 -2.19
CA ASP A 145 -6.49 17.78 -2.30
C ASP A 145 -7.18 16.77 -3.23
N ASN A 146 -7.81 15.77 -2.62
CA ASN A 146 -8.50 14.72 -3.37
C ASN A 146 -9.78 15.20 -4.07
N ILE A 147 -10.32 16.39 -3.74
CA ILE A 147 -11.47 16.95 -4.45
C ILE A 147 -11.02 17.51 -5.79
N THR A 148 -9.95 18.32 -5.80
CA THR A 148 -9.35 18.84 -7.05
C THR A 148 -8.74 17.70 -7.87
N GLY A 149 -8.11 16.73 -7.20
CA GLY A 149 -7.40 15.66 -7.86
C GLY A 149 -6.03 16.11 -8.39
N GLY A 150 -5.60 15.55 -9.53
CA GLY A 150 -4.33 15.93 -10.16
C GLY A 150 -3.07 15.30 -9.56
N LEU A 151 -1.91 15.92 -9.85
CA LEU A 151 -0.57 15.48 -9.44
C LEU A 151 -0.20 14.06 -9.91
N ILE A 152 -0.75 13.64 -11.05
CA ILE A 152 -0.52 12.33 -11.64
C ILE A 152 0.63 12.43 -12.64
N LEU A 153 1.69 11.64 -12.43
CA LEU A 153 2.80 11.47 -13.37
C LEU A 153 2.33 10.67 -14.59
N GLY A 154 2.75 11.10 -15.77
CA GLY A 154 2.63 10.38 -17.03
C GLY A 154 3.86 10.60 -17.91
N GLU A 155 3.77 10.10 -19.13
CA GLU A 155 4.74 10.38 -20.19
C GLU A 155 4.04 10.97 -21.41
N ASP A 156 4.73 11.85 -22.13
CA ASP A 156 4.26 12.33 -23.43
C ASP A 156 4.97 11.60 -24.58
N GLY A 157 4.23 10.69 -25.20
CA GLY A 157 4.69 9.84 -26.28
C GLY A 157 5.89 8.94 -25.91
N ALA A 158 6.45 8.27 -26.92
CA ALA A 158 7.60 7.38 -26.75
C ALA A 158 8.94 8.15 -26.85
N ASN A 159 9.03 9.35 -26.26
CA ASN A 159 10.20 10.23 -26.32
C ASN A 159 10.85 10.49 -24.97
N ARG A 160 10.34 9.86 -23.90
CA ARG A 160 10.78 10.01 -22.51
C ARG A 160 10.53 11.39 -21.89
N TYR A 161 9.60 12.15 -22.45
CA TYR A 161 9.10 13.38 -21.81
C TYR A 161 8.17 13.02 -20.66
N VAL A 162 8.23 13.81 -19.59
CA VAL A 162 7.45 13.60 -18.38
C VAL A 162 6.31 14.59 -18.36
N THR A 163 5.12 14.12 -18.02
CA THR A 163 3.98 14.98 -17.71
C THR A 163 3.54 14.83 -16.26
N VAL A 164 3.04 15.91 -15.67
CA VAL A 164 2.35 15.89 -14.39
C VAL A 164 1.10 16.75 -14.52
N SER A 165 -0.07 16.19 -14.23
CA SER A 165 -1.31 16.98 -14.21
C SER A 165 -1.30 18.01 -13.07
N ALA A 166 -1.81 19.23 -13.30
CA ALA A 166 -1.98 20.23 -12.25
C ALA A 166 -2.81 19.71 -11.05
N GLY A 167 -2.55 20.20 -9.85
CA GLY A 167 -3.30 19.83 -8.65
C GLY A 167 -2.92 20.68 -7.44
N THR A 168 -3.45 20.32 -6.27
CA THR A 168 -3.24 21.09 -5.03
C THR A 168 -2.78 20.16 -3.92
N ILE A 169 -1.86 20.63 -3.09
CA ILE A 169 -1.50 19.99 -1.82
C ILE A 169 -1.84 20.90 -0.65
N TRP A 170 -2.01 20.28 0.51
CA TRP A 170 -2.06 20.91 1.81
C TRP A 170 -0.75 20.66 2.54
N GLU A 171 -0.23 21.71 3.16
CA GLU A 171 0.75 21.63 4.24
C GLU A 171 0.26 22.54 5.37
N ARG A 172 0.13 21.98 6.58
CA ARG A 172 -0.58 22.64 7.69
C ARG A 172 -2.00 23.04 7.23
N LEU A 173 -2.38 24.30 7.40
CA LEU A 173 -3.68 24.84 6.93
C LEU A 173 -3.54 25.69 5.66
N ASN A 174 -2.42 25.56 4.93
CA ASN A 174 -2.19 26.28 3.68
C ASN A 174 -2.34 25.33 2.49
N LYS A 175 -2.93 25.85 1.42
CA LYS A 175 -2.97 25.19 0.11
C LYS A 175 -1.85 25.71 -0.77
N PHE A 176 -1.24 24.81 -1.52
CA PHE A 176 -0.25 25.12 -2.54
C PHE A 176 -0.72 24.50 -3.86
N ASP A 177 -0.94 25.35 -4.86
CA ASP A 177 -1.32 24.92 -6.19
C ASP A 177 -0.06 24.64 -7.01
N ILE A 178 -0.03 23.46 -7.62
CA ILE A 178 1.05 23.00 -8.50
C ILE A 178 0.51 23.01 -9.92
N SER A 179 1.15 23.80 -10.78
CA SER A 179 0.84 23.84 -12.21
C SER A 179 1.10 22.49 -12.88
N ALA A 180 0.48 22.26 -14.03
CA ALA A 180 0.84 21.11 -14.84
C ALA A 180 2.31 21.25 -15.30
N ILE A 181 2.99 20.11 -15.40
CA ILE A 181 4.36 20.02 -15.90
C ILE A 181 4.31 19.21 -17.19
N ASP A 182 4.94 19.71 -18.24
CA ASP A 182 5.12 18.99 -19.50
C ASP A 182 6.50 19.30 -20.09
N THR A 183 7.36 18.29 -20.10
CA THR A 183 8.76 18.45 -20.52
C THR A 183 8.98 18.25 -22.02
N ASP A 184 7.93 18.01 -22.81
CA ASP A 184 8.04 18.03 -24.28
C ASP A 184 8.38 19.45 -24.77
N PRO A 185 9.51 19.66 -25.49
CA PRO A 185 9.82 20.93 -26.12
C PRO A 185 8.76 21.42 -27.11
N GLY A 186 7.93 20.53 -27.66
CA GLY A 186 6.78 20.85 -28.52
C GLY A 186 5.50 21.24 -27.76
N GLY A 187 5.46 20.98 -26.45
CA GLY A 187 4.37 21.28 -25.54
C GLY A 187 4.76 22.36 -24.53
N GLY A 188 4.89 21.99 -23.25
CA GLY A 188 5.24 22.90 -22.15
C GLY A 188 6.71 23.35 -22.13
N ALA A 189 7.62 22.53 -22.65
CA ALA A 189 9.07 22.70 -22.56
C ALA A 189 9.60 22.90 -21.12
N ASP A 190 8.87 22.36 -20.13
CA ASP A 190 9.27 22.37 -18.73
C ASP A 190 10.50 21.47 -18.51
N THR A 191 11.08 21.57 -17.33
CA THR A 191 12.21 20.71 -16.93
C THR A 191 12.03 20.22 -15.51
N PHE A 192 12.66 19.10 -15.20
CA PHE A 192 12.79 18.57 -13.86
C PHE A 192 14.26 18.51 -13.46
N GLN A 193 14.48 18.18 -12.19
CA GLN A 193 15.80 18.09 -11.60
C GLN A 193 16.07 16.66 -11.14
N THR A 194 17.34 16.26 -11.11
CA THR A 194 17.72 14.89 -10.74
C THR A 194 18.84 14.92 -9.73
N TYR A 195 18.80 14.06 -8.72
CA TYR A 195 19.99 13.77 -7.92
C TYR A 195 20.55 12.41 -8.26
N LYS A 196 21.88 12.32 -8.21
CA LYS A 196 22.66 11.08 -8.30
C LYS A 196 23.84 11.13 -7.34
N HIS A 197 24.39 10.00 -6.96
CA HIS A 197 25.67 9.97 -6.29
C HIS A 197 26.81 10.21 -7.29
N VAL A 198 27.80 10.97 -6.82
CA VAL A 198 29.14 11.05 -7.41
C VAL A 198 30.12 10.84 -6.27
N SER A 199 30.86 9.73 -6.33
CA SER A 199 31.75 9.29 -5.24
C SER A 199 31.05 9.27 -3.86
N GLY A 200 29.81 8.76 -3.81
CA GLY A 200 29.03 8.60 -2.58
C GLY A 200 28.35 9.87 -2.07
N THR A 201 28.39 10.98 -2.82
CA THR A 201 27.73 12.24 -2.45
C THR A 201 26.67 12.63 -3.47
N PHE A 202 25.48 13.01 -3.00
CA PHE A 202 24.42 13.52 -3.86
C PHE A 202 24.85 14.78 -4.61
N THR A 203 24.70 14.74 -5.93
CA THR A 203 24.96 15.83 -6.88
C THR A 203 23.69 16.13 -7.67
N LEU A 204 23.28 17.39 -7.68
CA LEU A 204 22.11 17.89 -8.40
C LEU A 204 22.44 18.11 -9.89
N THR A 205 21.49 17.77 -10.77
CA THR A 205 21.44 18.18 -12.17
C THR A 205 20.11 18.87 -12.42
N THR A 206 20.12 20.03 -13.07
CA THR A 206 18.93 20.83 -13.38
C THR A 206 18.69 20.90 -14.89
N GLY A 207 17.51 21.35 -15.31
CA GLY A 207 17.19 21.56 -16.72
C GLY A 207 17.01 20.27 -17.52
N VAL A 208 16.62 19.18 -16.85
CA VAL A 208 16.43 17.88 -17.49
C VAL A 208 15.05 17.83 -18.12
N SER A 209 14.95 17.46 -19.39
CA SER A 209 13.68 17.34 -20.12
C SER A 209 13.29 15.89 -20.45
N VAL A 210 14.22 14.94 -20.34
CA VAL A 210 13.98 13.53 -20.65
C VAL A 210 14.45 12.62 -19.51
N TRP A 211 13.64 11.65 -19.12
CA TRP A 211 14.01 10.71 -18.06
C TRP A 211 15.08 9.72 -18.53
N PRO A 212 16.12 9.42 -17.72
CA PRO A 212 17.25 8.57 -18.10
C PRO A 212 16.86 7.09 -18.20
N ASN A 213 17.40 6.36 -19.16
CA ASN A 213 16.97 4.99 -19.45
C ASN A 213 18.12 3.97 -19.56
N THR A 214 19.32 4.27 -19.07
CA THR A 214 20.48 3.38 -19.21
C THR A 214 21.21 3.06 -17.91
N GLN A 215 20.83 3.69 -16.81
CA GLN A 215 21.60 3.71 -15.57
C GLN A 215 20.70 3.60 -14.34
N TYR A 216 21.24 3.01 -13.28
CA TYR A 216 20.74 3.11 -11.90
C TYR A 216 21.85 3.67 -11.00
N ASP A 217 21.55 4.01 -9.76
CA ASP A 217 22.50 4.60 -8.81
C ASP A 217 22.83 3.60 -7.69
N ASP A 218 24.08 3.16 -7.58
CA ASP A 218 24.47 2.13 -6.57
C ASP A 218 24.75 2.71 -5.17
N GLY A 219 24.48 4.00 -4.96
CA GLY A 219 24.81 4.72 -3.73
C GLY A 219 26.21 5.32 -3.73
N THR A 220 27.03 5.06 -4.75
CA THR A 220 28.34 5.66 -4.95
C THR A 220 28.40 6.47 -6.24
N ASP A 221 28.03 5.86 -7.36
CA ASP A 221 28.03 6.47 -8.69
C ASP A 221 26.88 5.88 -9.54
N LEU A 222 26.62 6.48 -10.70
CA LEU A 222 25.72 5.85 -11.67
C LEU A 222 26.39 4.64 -12.33
N VAL A 223 25.67 3.52 -12.32
CA VAL A 223 26.09 2.26 -12.96
C VAL A 223 25.27 2.05 -14.22
N THR A 224 25.95 1.72 -15.32
CA THR A 224 25.27 1.37 -16.58
C THR A 224 24.61 0.00 -16.43
N MET A 225 23.31 -0.07 -16.76
CA MET A 225 22.53 -1.29 -16.69
C MET A 225 23.00 -2.34 -17.72
N ASP A 226 22.71 -3.61 -17.48
CA ASP A 226 22.83 -4.67 -18.47
C ASP A 226 21.63 -4.67 -19.42
N ASN A 227 21.79 -5.30 -20.59
CA ASN A 227 20.68 -5.42 -21.54
C ASN A 227 19.53 -6.23 -20.96
N ASN A 228 18.30 -5.86 -21.34
CA ASN A 228 17.05 -6.50 -20.91
C ASN A 228 16.87 -6.49 -19.38
N LYS A 229 17.35 -5.43 -18.71
CA LYS A 229 17.11 -5.19 -17.28
C LYS A 229 16.17 -4.01 -17.09
N TYR A 230 15.51 -4.03 -15.94
CA TYR A 230 14.56 -3.01 -15.49
C TYR A 230 15.13 -2.25 -14.30
N ALA A 231 14.80 -0.97 -14.16
CA ALA A 231 15.14 -0.15 -13.00
C ALA A 231 14.04 0.87 -12.74
N ASN A 232 14.10 1.50 -11.56
CA ASN A 232 13.14 2.49 -11.11
C ASN A 232 13.67 3.92 -11.24
N LEU A 233 12.77 4.86 -11.44
CA LEU A 233 12.96 6.28 -11.19
C LEU A 233 11.86 6.75 -10.22
N TRP A 234 12.25 7.48 -9.20
CA TRP A 234 11.38 7.95 -8.13
C TRP A 234 11.17 9.45 -8.27
N PHE A 235 9.92 9.87 -8.50
CA PHE A 235 9.57 11.27 -8.72
C PHE A 235 8.92 11.87 -7.48
N TYR A 236 9.43 13.03 -7.08
CA TYR A 236 8.99 13.82 -5.94
C TYR A 236 8.53 15.19 -6.42
N LEU A 237 7.45 15.69 -5.84
CA LEU A 237 6.92 17.03 -6.09
C LEU A 237 7.14 17.90 -4.86
N GLU A 238 7.31 19.20 -5.10
CA GLU A 238 7.51 20.21 -4.08
C GLU A 238 6.36 21.23 -4.07
N PRO A 239 6.04 21.85 -2.91
CA PRO A 239 5.02 22.89 -2.81
C PRO A 239 5.25 24.12 -3.69
N ASP A 240 6.49 24.35 -4.13
CA ASP A 240 6.85 25.43 -5.05
C ASP A 240 6.70 25.05 -6.54
N GLY A 241 6.29 23.80 -6.82
CA GLY A 241 6.01 23.29 -8.15
C GLY A 241 7.17 22.56 -8.82
N ASP A 242 8.33 22.45 -8.18
CA ASP A 242 9.46 21.71 -8.74
C ASP A 242 9.20 20.19 -8.76
N LEU A 243 9.64 19.55 -9.86
CA LEU A 243 9.70 18.10 -9.99
C LEU A 243 11.14 17.61 -9.84
N VAL A 244 11.35 16.67 -8.92
CA VAL A 244 12.67 16.12 -8.59
C VAL A 244 12.65 14.60 -8.75
N MET A 245 13.67 14.05 -9.38
CA MET A 245 13.81 12.62 -9.62
C MET A 245 15.04 12.05 -8.91
N LEU A 246 14.87 10.90 -8.26
CA LEU A 246 15.96 10.03 -7.81
C LEU A 246 16.00 8.74 -8.62
N TYR A 247 17.20 8.28 -8.93
CA TYR A 247 17.40 6.95 -9.51
C TYR A 247 17.02 5.88 -8.48
N GLY A 248 16.54 4.74 -8.97
CA GLY A 248 16.49 3.50 -8.20
C GLY A 248 17.89 2.97 -7.91
N THR A 249 17.95 2.06 -6.94
CA THR A 249 19.23 1.62 -6.35
C THR A 249 19.81 0.34 -6.95
N ALA A 250 19.06 -0.30 -7.86
CA ALA A 250 19.46 -1.55 -8.49
C ALA A 250 18.81 -1.73 -9.87
N GLN A 251 19.20 -2.82 -10.54
CA GLN A 251 18.58 -3.32 -11.76
C GLN A 251 18.02 -4.73 -11.56
N TYR A 252 16.99 -5.09 -12.32
CA TYR A 252 16.21 -6.33 -12.14
C TYR A 252 15.99 -7.07 -13.45
N ASN A 253 15.78 -8.39 -13.35
CA ASN A 253 15.54 -9.25 -14.51
C ASN A 253 14.13 -9.11 -15.10
N GLN A 254 13.16 -8.64 -14.31
CA GLN A 254 11.75 -8.53 -14.68
C GLN A 254 11.19 -7.24 -14.06
N SER A 255 10.22 -6.61 -14.72
CA SER A 255 9.53 -5.42 -14.22
C SER A 255 8.87 -5.66 -12.87
N ALA A 256 8.21 -6.80 -12.68
CA ALA A 256 7.60 -7.21 -11.41
C ALA A 256 8.58 -7.28 -10.23
N LEU A 257 9.88 -7.50 -10.47
CA LEU A 257 10.89 -7.45 -9.41
C LEU A 257 11.33 -6.00 -9.11
N ALA A 258 11.34 -5.13 -10.12
CA ALA A 258 11.55 -3.70 -9.92
C ALA A 258 10.40 -3.08 -9.12
N GLU A 259 9.18 -3.58 -9.27
CA GLU A 259 8.02 -3.14 -8.47
C GLU A 259 8.18 -3.38 -6.96
N LEU A 260 9.07 -4.26 -6.53
CA LEU A 260 9.32 -4.56 -5.11
C LEU A 260 10.35 -3.63 -4.48
N GLU A 261 11.02 -2.78 -5.27
CA GLU A 261 11.95 -1.79 -4.74
C GLU A 261 11.18 -0.72 -3.94
N PHE A 262 11.71 -0.37 -2.77
CA PHE A 262 11.27 0.79 -2.01
C PHE A 262 12.01 2.06 -2.47
N PRO A 263 11.43 3.26 -2.31
CA PRO A 263 12.17 4.50 -2.53
C PRO A 263 13.50 4.50 -1.74
N PRO A 264 14.58 5.10 -2.27
CA PRO A 264 15.87 5.13 -1.59
C PRO A 264 15.73 5.61 -0.14
N SER A 265 16.29 4.87 0.82
CA SER A 265 16.22 5.24 2.24
C SER A 265 17.08 6.46 2.58
N THR A 266 18.13 6.67 1.78
CA THR A 266 19.02 7.83 1.86
C THR A 266 18.62 8.80 0.77
N ILE A 267 18.20 9.99 1.14
CA ILE A 267 17.73 11.03 0.21
C ILE A 267 18.36 12.38 0.55
N PRO A 268 18.50 13.30 -0.43
CA PRO A 268 18.94 14.67 -0.17
C PRO A 268 18.05 15.37 0.87
N LEU A 269 18.65 16.26 1.68
CA LEU A 269 17.93 17.04 2.69
C LEU A 269 16.75 17.83 2.10
N ARG A 270 16.90 18.30 0.86
CA ARG A 270 15.82 18.96 0.11
C ARG A 270 14.60 18.04 0.02
N ILE A 271 14.79 16.80 -0.40
CA ILE A 271 13.69 15.84 -0.57
C ILE A 271 13.07 15.46 0.77
N SER A 272 13.88 15.19 1.80
CA SER A 272 13.35 14.85 3.13
C SER A 272 12.60 16.00 3.80
N THR A 273 12.85 17.24 3.39
CA THR A 273 12.33 18.44 4.07
C THR A 273 11.22 19.13 3.27
N HIS A 274 11.31 19.15 1.94
CA HIS A 274 10.48 20.00 1.09
C HIS A 274 9.64 19.23 0.08
N SER A 275 9.84 17.93 -0.11
CA SER A 275 9.13 17.18 -1.14
C SER A 275 8.29 16.05 -0.57
N PHE A 276 7.37 15.55 -1.38
CA PHE A 276 6.65 14.29 -1.14
C PHE A 276 6.81 13.41 -2.37
N LEU A 277 6.84 12.09 -2.16
CA LEU A 277 6.85 11.13 -3.26
C LEU A 277 5.56 11.26 -4.05
N ALA A 278 5.63 11.43 -5.36
CA ALA A 278 4.48 11.55 -6.25
C ALA A 278 4.23 10.25 -7.03
N ALA A 279 5.32 9.65 -7.54
CA ALA A 279 5.24 8.47 -8.39
C ALA A 279 6.53 7.65 -8.44
N ARG A 280 6.38 6.42 -8.93
CA ARG A 280 7.44 5.53 -9.42
C ARG A 280 7.26 5.34 -10.92
N LEU A 281 8.36 5.39 -11.66
CA LEU A 281 8.43 5.01 -13.08
C LEU A 281 9.38 3.83 -13.21
N ILE A 282 8.92 2.74 -13.84
CA ILE A 282 9.72 1.57 -14.17
C ILE A 282 10.08 1.64 -15.65
N PHE A 283 11.34 1.37 -16.00
CA PHE A 283 11.76 1.34 -17.38
C PHE A 283 12.68 0.14 -17.65
N GLN A 284 12.62 -0.39 -18.88
CA GLN A 284 13.64 -1.30 -19.38
C GLN A 284 14.81 -0.51 -19.98
N LYS A 285 16.05 -0.99 -19.81
CA LYS A 285 17.24 -0.35 -20.38
C LYS A 285 17.03 -0.05 -21.87
N SER A 286 17.30 1.20 -22.24
CA SER A 286 17.22 1.75 -23.60
C SER A 286 15.80 1.81 -24.21
N ALA A 287 14.75 1.52 -23.45
CA ALA A 287 13.37 1.74 -23.90
C ALA A 287 13.07 3.24 -24.05
N SER A 288 12.23 3.58 -25.02
CA SER A 288 11.83 4.97 -25.30
C SER A 288 10.52 5.37 -24.61
N SER A 289 9.84 4.42 -23.99
CA SER A 289 8.64 4.59 -23.15
C SER A 289 8.85 3.92 -21.80
N ALA A 290 8.09 4.34 -20.79
CA ALA A 290 8.02 3.68 -19.52
C ALA A 290 7.42 2.27 -19.69
N GLU A 291 7.87 1.34 -18.85
CA GLU A 291 7.23 0.04 -18.70
C GLU A 291 5.97 0.19 -17.84
N GLU A 292 6.08 0.95 -16.75
CA GLU A 292 4.98 1.19 -15.82
C GLU A 292 5.16 2.55 -15.12
N ILE A 293 4.06 3.23 -14.81
CA ILE A 293 4.03 4.42 -13.98
C ILE A 293 3.00 4.25 -12.87
N ASN A 294 3.44 4.30 -11.62
CA ASN A 294 2.58 4.17 -10.44
C ASN A 294 2.56 5.47 -9.65
N SER A 295 1.37 5.99 -9.36
CA SER A 295 1.21 7.13 -8.44
C SER A 295 1.05 6.65 -6.99
N VAL A 296 1.55 7.44 -6.04
CA VAL A 296 1.27 7.21 -4.60
C VAL A 296 -0.16 7.59 -4.22
N PHE A 297 -0.80 8.46 -5.01
CA PHE A 297 -2.15 8.94 -4.78
C PHE A 297 -3.14 7.89 -5.27
N THR A 298 -3.26 6.84 -4.47
CA THR A 298 -4.14 5.73 -4.77
C THR A 298 -5.59 6.20 -4.73
N THR A 299 -6.25 6.19 -5.89
CA THR A 299 -7.60 5.61 -5.93
C THR A 299 -7.37 4.16 -6.32
N VAL A 300 -7.54 3.23 -5.36
CA VAL A 300 -7.42 1.80 -5.67
C VAL A 300 -8.59 1.42 -6.58
N PHE A 301 -8.34 1.41 -7.88
CA PHE A 301 -8.91 0.39 -8.73
C PHE A 301 -7.78 -0.58 -9.00
N SER A 302 -7.89 -1.77 -8.41
CA SER A 302 -7.05 -2.92 -8.69
C SER A 302 -6.81 -3.01 -10.19
N PRO A 303 -5.56 -2.88 -10.68
CA PRO A 303 -5.30 -2.97 -12.11
C PRO A 303 -5.79 -4.31 -12.66
N THR A 304 -6.35 -4.19 -13.85
CA THR A 304 -6.54 -5.18 -14.91
C THR A 304 -6.07 -6.60 -14.57
N LEU A 305 -7.03 -7.53 -14.59
CA LEU A 305 -6.79 -8.93 -14.91
C LEU A 305 -5.65 -9.02 -15.92
N VAL A 306 -4.66 -9.85 -15.63
CA VAL A 306 -3.61 -10.27 -16.57
C VAL A 306 -4.26 -10.56 -17.92
N SER A 307 -4.20 -9.59 -18.84
CA SER A 307 -4.78 -9.74 -20.18
C SER A 307 -3.87 -10.58 -21.07
N ASP A 308 -2.61 -10.74 -20.67
CA ASP A 308 -1.59 -11.51 -21.36
C ASP A 308 -0.87 -12.46 -20.37
N HIS A 309 -1.00 -13.76 -20.62
CA HIS A 309 -0.44 -14.81 -19.77
C HIS A 309 1.09 -14.86 -19.83
N GLY A 310 1.72 -14.20 -20.81
CA GLY A 310 3.18 -14.10 -20.93
C GLY A 310 3.88 -13.33 -19.80
N ASN A 311 3.12 -12.56 -19.01
CA ASN A 311 3.67 -11.69 -17.96
C ASN A 311 3.72 -12.36 -16.57
N LEU A 312 3.34 -13.63 -16.44
CA LEU A 312 3.52 -14.36 -15.16
C LEU A 312 4.96 -14.88 -15.03
N ALA A 313 5.60 -14.53 -13.91
CA ALA A 313 6.82 -15.20 -13.49
C ALA A 313 6.55 -16.70 -13.28
N GLY A 314 7.47 -17.56 -13.73
CA GLY A 314 7.36 -19.02 -13.60
C GLY A 314 6.63 -19.72 -14.75
N LEU A 315 6.36 -19.04 -15.88
CA LEU A 315 5.74 -19.67 -17.06
C LEU A 315 6.56 -20.86 -17.60
N THR A 316 7.88 -20.82 -17.44
CA THR A 316 8.79 -21.91 -17.83
C THR A 316 9.03 -22.93 -16.72
N ASP A 317 8.47 -22.71 -15.52
CA ASP A 317 8.70 -23.58 -14.39
C ASP A 317 7.83 -24.83 -14.56
N ASP A 318 8.45 -25.98 -14.38
CA ASP A 318 7.77 -27.28 -14.33
C ASP A 318 7.53 -27.68 -12.87
N ASP A 319 6.82 -26.81 -12.15
CA ASP A 319 6.45 -27.00 -10.75
C ASP A 319 5.21 -27.90 -10.60
N HIS A 320 4.46 -28.11 -11.69
CA HIS A 320 3.30 -28.99 -11.77
C HIS A 320 3.63 -30.34 -12.40
N THR A 321 4.41 -31.14 -11.68
CA THR A 321 4.87 -32.47 -12.11
C THR A 321 3.77 -33.50 -12.44
N GLN A 322 2.51 -33.14 -12.24
CA GLN A 322 1.33 -33.97 -12.51
C GLN A 322 1.01 -34.14 -14.01
N TYR A 323 1.47 -33.24 -14.88
CA TYR A 323 1.13 -33.24 -16.31
C TYR A 323 2.33 -33.58 -17.20
N THR A 324 2.06 -34.06 -18.41
CA THR A 324 3.07 -34.26 -19.47
C THR A 324 3.46 -32.92 -20.08
N LEU A 325 4.75 -32.74 -20.38
CA LEU A 325 5.26 -31.55 -21.06
C LEU A 325 4.88 -31.53 -22.54
N GLU A 326 4.67 -30.34 -23.10
CA GLU A 326 4.37 -30.16 -24.52
C GLU A 326 5.51 -30.64 -25.44
N ASP A 327 6.76 -30.57 -24.96
CA ASP A 327 7.94 -31.04 -25.66
C ASP A 327 8.09 -32.58 -25.65
N GLY A 328 7.20 -33.28 -24.93
CA GLY A 328 7.15 -34.73 -24.85
C GLY A 328 8.30 -35.38 -24.07
N THR A 329 9.14 -34.60 -23.37
CA THR A 329 10.32 -35.14 -22.67
C THR A 329 9.98 -35.91 -21.39
N ARG A 330 8.78 -35.68 -20.82
CA ARG A 330 8.31 -36.32 -19.59
C ARG A 330 7.56 -37.62 -19.89
N ALA A 331 8.14 -38.74 -19.48
CA ALA A 331 7.49 -40.05 -19.54
C ALA A 331 6.37 -40.18 -18.48
N PHE A 332 5.34 -40.94 -18.81
CA PHE A 332 4.36 -41.40 -17.82
C PHE A 332 5.01 -42.37 -16.84
N SER A 333 4.78 -42.18 -15.54
CA SER A 333 5.33 -43.04 -14.47
C SER A 333 4.56 -44.36 -14.28
N GLY A 334 3.43 -44.52 -14.98
CA GLY A 334 2.59 -45.72 -14.93
C GLY A 334 1.81 -45.96 -16.21
N ASN A 335 1.03 -47.03 -16.22
CA ASN A 335 0.17 -47.39 -17.35
C ASN A 335 -0.93 -46.34 -17.54
N ILE A 336 -1.10 -45.84 -18.77
CA ILE A 336 -2.14 -44.88 -19.11
C ILE A 336 -3.32 -45.59 -19.76
N SER A 337 -4.51 -45.36 -19.22
CA SER A 337 -5.76 -45.75 -19.86
C SER A 337 -6.31 -44.56 -20.64
N HIS A 338 -6.47 -44.72 -21.95
CA HIS A 338 -7.13 -43.73 -22.81
C HIS A 338 -8.65 -43.99 -22.94
N GLY A 339 -9.20 -44.89 -22.13
CA GLY A 339 -10.60 -45.29 -22.21
C GLY A 339 -10.98 -45.79 -23.61
N GLY A 340 -12.12 -45.32 -24.13
CA GLY A 340 -12.59 -45.62 -25.49
C GLY A 340 -12.13 -44.62 -26.56
N PHE A 341 -11.18 -43.74 -26.24
CA PHE A 341 -10.73 -42.69 -27.16
C PHE A 341 -9.61 -43.18 -28.09
N ASN A 342 -9.58 -42.64 -29.31
CA ASN A 342 -8.54 -42.94 -30.28
C ASN A 342 -7.27 -42.16 -29.97
N ILE A 343 -6.11 -42.80 -30.14
CA ILE A 343 -4.81 -42.12 -30.19
C ILE A 343 -4.47 -41.91 -31.67
N THR A 344 -4.41 -40.65 -32.11
CA THR A 344 -4.14 -40.27 -33.51
C THR A 344 -2.76 -39.62 -33.66
N SER A 345 -2.19 -39.64 -34.87
CA SER A 345 -0.91 -38.96 -35.19
C SER A 345 0.30 -39.43 -34.36
N VAL A 346 0.32 -40.70 -33.96
CA VAL A 346 1.50 -41.30 -33.29
C VAL A 346 2.61 -41.47 -34.31
N GLY A 347 3.75 -40.79 -34.11
CA GLY A 347 4.91 -40.88 -35.01
C GLY A 347 5.50 -42.28 -35.07
N THR A 348 5.98 -42.78 -33.93
CA THR A 348 6.52 -44.14 -33.79
C THR A 348 5.96 -44.78 -32.53
N LEU A 349 5.33 -45.96 -32.68
CA LEU A 349 4.99 -46.82 -31.55
C LEU A 349 5.99 -47.97 -31.49
N ALA A 350 6.96 -47.88 -30.58
CA ALA A 350 7.97 -48.93 -30.36
C ALA A 350 7.65 -49.71 -29.07
N GLY A 351 7.39 -51.01 -29.17
CA GLY A 351 7.09 -51.86 -28.00
C GLY A 351 6.40 -53.18 -28.34
N THR A 352 5.98 -53.90 -27.29
CA THR A 352 5.19 -55.13 -27.42
C THR A 352 3.70 -54.82 -27.26
N LEU A 353 2.92 -54.98 -28.33
CA LEU A 353 1.46 -54.85 -28.29
C LEU A 353 0.84 -56.22 -27.97
N SER A 354 0.41 -56.40 -26.72
CA SER A 354 -0.07 -57.71 -26.21
C SER A 354 -1.46 -58.10 -26.73
N THR A 355 -2.37 -57.13 -26.86
CA THR A 355 -3.72 -57.36 -27.38
C THR A 355 -4.15 -56.18 -28.25
N ALA A 356 -4.67 -56.48 -29.44
CA ALA A 356 -5.26 -55.50 -30.33
C ALA A 356 -6.61 -56.05 -30.81
N THR A 357 -7.71 -55.51 -30.30
CA THR A 357 -9.05 -55.83 -30.80
C THR A 357 -9.32 -54.93 -32.00
N GLN A 358 -8.93 -55.39 -33.19
CA GLN A 358 -9.16 -54.65 -34.43
C GLN A 358 -10.63 -54.72 -34.85
N ASN A 359 -11.23 -53.58 -35.19
CA ASN A 359 -12.44 -53.56 -36.01
C ASN A 359 -12.15 -53.18 -37.48
N SER A 360 -10.99 -52.56 -37.79
CA SER A 360 -10.54 -52.26 -39.17
C SER A 360 -9.08 -51.77 -39.18
N VAL A 361 -8.13 -52.57 -39.67
CA VAL A 361 -6.83 -52.04 -40.11
C VAL A 361 -6.84 -51.98 -41.63
N THR A 362 -6.91 -50.75 -42.16
CA THR A 362 -7.09 -50.52 -43.60
C THR A 362 -5.77 -50.65 -44.37
N THR A 363 -4.62 -50.35 -43.73
CA THR A 363 -3.28 -50.47 -44.32
C THR A 363 -2.20 -50.66 -43.24
N MET A 364 -1.38 -51.71 -43.36
CA MET A 364 -0.10 -51.83 -42.66
C MET A 364 1.02 -51.86 -43.70
N THR A 365 1.84 -50.82 -43.74
CA THR A 365 3.06 -50.80 -44.55
C THR A 365 4.26 -51.20 -43.68
N ALA A 366 5.10 -52.11 -44.17
CA ALA A 366 6.36 -52.56 -43.55
C ALA A 366 6.26 -53.45 -42.30
N LEU A 367 5.27 -54.34 -42.21
CA LEU A 367 5.34 -55.45 -41.25
C LEU A 367 6.37 -56.49 -41.73
N THR A 368 7.58 -56.45 -41.14
CA THR A 368 8.71 -57.28 -41.59
C THR A 368 8.73 -58.68 -40.97
N THR A 369 8.03 -58.90 -39.85
CA THR A 369 7.93 -60.22 -39.19
C THR A 369 6.57 -60.39 -38.51
N ILE A 370 5.85 -61.47 -38.83
CA ILE A 370 4.71 -61.95 -38.05
C ILE A 370 5.23 -63.05 -37.13
N GLY A 371 5.18 -62.85 -35.80
CA GLY A 371 5.39 -63.92 -34.84
C GLY A 371 4.33 -65.01 -34.99
N THR A 372 4.67 -66.25 -34.60
CA THR A 372 3.88 -67.48 -34.75
C THR A 372 2.35 -67.26 -34.72
N LEU A 373 1.68 -67.49 -35.87
CA LEU A 373 0.22 -67.60 -35.91
C LEU A 373 -0.17 -68.86 -35.12
N ILE A 374 -0.76 -68.72 -33.94
CA ILE A 374 -1.38 -69.84 -33.25
C ILE A 374 -2.64 -70.20 -34.05
N ALA A 375 -2.59 -71.35 -34.71
CA ALA A 375 -3.60 -71.80 -35.66
C ALA A 375 -4.99 -71.94 -35.01
N GLY A 376 -5.85 -70.94 -35.26
CA GLY A 376 -7.29 -71.02 -35.10
C GLY A 376 -7.93 -70.53 -36.39
N ALA A 377 -8.20 -71.45 -37.32
CA ALA A 377 -8.86 -71.24 -38.62
C ALA A 377 -8.20 -70.21 -39.57
N VAL A 378 -7.28 -70.69 -40.42
CA VAL A 378 -6.94 -69.96 -41.65
C VAL A 378 -8.14 -70.09 -42.60
N PRO A 379 -8.75 -68.98 -43.09
CA PRO A 379 -9.83 -69.06 -44.07
C PRO A 379 -9.33 -69.74 -45.35
N ALA A 380 -10.14 -70.64 -45.92
CA ALA A 380 -9.80 -71.43 -47.12
C ALA A 380 -9.47 -70.61 -48.38
N SER A 381 -9.56 -69.28 -48.34
CA SER A 381 -9.26 -68.37 -49.45
C SER A 381 -7.76 -68.14 -49.72
N LEU A 382 -6.85 -68.72 -48.91
CA LEU A 382 -5.40 -68.50 -49.05
C LEU A 382 -4.60 -69.66 -49.68
N VAL A 383 -5.26 -70.75 -50.10
CA VAL A 383 -4.58 -71.88 -50.77
C VAL A 383 -4.87 -71.82 -52.28
N THR A 384 -3.98 -71.17 -53.04
CA THR A 384 -3.99 -71.28 -54.51
C THR A 384 -3.16 -72.50 -54.91
N ALA A 385 -3.79 -73.47 -55.57
CA ALA A 385 -3.15 -74.70 -56.05
C ALA A 385 -2.14 -74.40 -57.17
N GLY A 386 -0.88 -74.79 -56.98
CA GLY A 386 0.13 -74.88 -58.03
C GLY A 386 0.48 -76.34 -58.30
N THR A 387 0.21 -76.80 -59.53
CA THR A 387 0.58 -78.11 -60.07
C THR A 387 2.10 -78.31 -60.12
N PHE A 388 2.56 -79.45 -59.62
CA PHE A 388 3.80 -80.11 -60.08
C PHE A 388 3.39 -81.40 -60.80
N GLY A 389 4.11 -81.73 -61.88
CA GLY A 389 3.72 -82.72 -62.91
C GLY A 389 3.51 -84.15 -62.45
#